data_AF-A0A5B8M4W4-F1
#
_entry.id   AF-A0A5B8M4W4-F1
#
_cell.length_a   1.000
_cell.length_b   1.000
_cell.length_c   1.000
_cell.angle_alpha   90.00
_cell.angle_beta   90.00
_cell.angle_gamma   90.00
#
_symmetry.space_group_name_H-M   'P 1'
#
loop_
_entity.id
_entity.type
_entity.pdbx_description
1 polymer ?
#
loop_
_entity_poly.entity_id
_entity_poly.type
_entity_poly.pdbx_seq_one_letter_code
_entity_poly.pdbx_strand_id
1 'polypeptide(L)'
;MLASIVLALISALSYGFSDFFAGRAAGRNGVVRTTLVVYLAATAAVALSLLFVAGRWSPTGMLWGGIAGVLAIGGFLGFYAAMAAGPMSLVSPLISVLESVVPVAVAIAFGERLPVLAWIAIGVAVVSTVVISMHGSENHVRISARTVVICVLTGVALGGSIVAFDLTPADSGTTPALVELLVGLVLLLAVVGIARVSGAVRRTLAALDTEESHSDGISGHSALWMTVGGGILLGAANAMLALAMHWGALAVVSVIVGVYPLATIVLARVVLKERMSAVQLGGVALALAAIAVLAVTTGG
;
A
#
# COMPACT_ATOMS: atom_id res chain seq x y z
N MET A 1 -19.56 0.35 11.69
CA MET A 1 -19.81 0.04 10.26
C MET A 1 -19.70 1.25 9.35
N LEU A 2 -20.60 2.24 9.38
CA LEU A 2 -20.44 3.44 8.54
C LEU A 2 -19.12 4.17 8.83
N ALA A 3 -18.76 4.31 10.11
CA ALA A 3 -17.50 4.93 10.52
C ALA A 3 -16.26 4.17 9.97
N SER A 4 -16.25 2.84 10.02
CA SER A 4 -15.14 2.03 9.48
C SER A 4 -15.04 2.13 7.96
N ILE A 5 -16.17 2.19 7.24
CA ILE A 5 -16.19 2.43 5.79
C ILE A 5 -15.59 3.80 5.45
N VAL A 6 -16.01 4.87 6.15
CA VAL A 6 -15.49 6.22 5.90
C VAL A 6 -13.99 6.30 6.20
N LEU A 7 -13.54 5.73 7.32
CA LEU A 7 -12.12 5.67 7.67
C LEU A 7 -11.31 4.88 6.65
N ALA A 8 -11.84 3.74 6.19
CA ALA A 8 -11.20 2.92 5.16
C ALA A 8 -11.10 3.66 3.81
N LEU A 9 -12.12 4.43 3.41
CA LEU A 9 -12.07 5.26 2.20
C LEU A 9 -11.06 6.41 2.30
N ILE A 10 -10.99 7.07 3.46
CA ILE A 10 -9.99 8.12 3.72
C ILE A 10 -8.58 7.52 3.71
N SER A 11 -8.42 6.33 4.31
CA SER A 11 -7.19 5.55 4.27
C SER A 11 -6.79 5.23 2.83
N ALA A 12 -7.70 4.69 2.03
CA ALA A 12 -7.45 4.36 0.62
C ALA A 12 -7.02 5.59 -0.20
N LEU A 13 -7.72 6.72 -0.05
CA LEU A 13 -7.33 7.97 -0.71
C LEU A 13 -5.91 8.37 -0.28
N SER A 14 -5.64 8.36 1.03
CA SER A 14 -4.33 8.76 1.59
C SER A 14 -3.20 7.87 1.10
N TYR A 15 -3.40 6.55 1.06
CA TYR A 15 -2.47 5.60 0.43
C TYR A 15 -2.23 5.96 -1.04
N GLY A 16 -3.28 6.18 -1.83
CA GLY A 16 -3.10 6.45 -3.25
C GLY A 16 -2.38 7.78 -3.55
N PHE A 17 -2.65 8.84 -2.77
CA PHE A 17 -1.85 10.06 -2.85
C PHE A 17 -0.40 9.81 -2.41
N SER A 18 -0.20 9.07 -1.32
CA SER A 18 1.13 8.69 -0.84
C SER A 18 1.93 7.97 -1.91
N ASP A 19 1.35 6.94 -2.51
CA ASP A 19 1.96 6.09 -3.52
C ASP A 19 2.34 6.87 -4.76
N PHE A 20 1.49 7.79 -5.19
CA PHE A 20 1.81 8.68 -6.30
C PHE A 20 3.04 9.55 -6.01
N PHE A 21 3.05 10.25 -4.87
CA PHE A 21 4.14 11.17 -4.55
C PHE A 21 5.45 10.44 -4.24
N ALA A 22 5.40 9.41 -3.40
CA ALA A 22 6.56 8.63 -2.99
C ALA A 22 7.06 7.73 -4.12
N GLY A 23 6.18 7.06 -4.87
CA GLY A 23 6.53 6.24 -6.02
C GLY A 23 7.22 7.05 -7.12
N ARG A 24 6.69 8.24 -7.44
CA ARG A 24 7.34 9.17 -8.39
C ARG A 24 8.70 9.65 -7.89
N ALA A 25 8.84 9.91 -6.58
CA ALA A 25 10.12 10.30 -6.01
C ALA A 25 11.14 9.15 -5.94
N ALA A 26 10.67 7.90 -5.84
CA ALA A 26 11.50 6.69 -5.78
C ALA A 26 12.41 6.54 -7.00
N GLY A 27 11.84 6.74 -8.20
CA GLY A 27 12.59 6.70 -9.46
C GLY A 27 13.68 7.77 -9.59
N ARG A 28 13.73 8.77 -8.70
CA ARG A 28 14.82 9.77 -8.67
C ARG A 28 15.74 9.61 -7.47
N ASN A 29 15.17 9.43 -6.28
CA ASN A 29 15.91 9.44 -5.02
C ASN A 29 16.51 8.07 -4.66
N GLY A 30 16.12 7.02 -5.39
CA GLY A 30 16.40 5.62 -5.04
C GLY A 30 15.37 5.08 -4.06
N VAL A 31 15.08 3.79 -4.17
CA VAL A 31 14.07 3.05 -3.41
C VAL A 31 14.33 3.14 -1.92
N VAL A 32 15.56 2.85 -1.50
CA VAL A 32 15.93 2.79 -0.07
C VAL A 32 15.83 4.16 0.59
N ARG A 33 16.32 5.21 -0.07
CA ARG A 33 16.26 6.59 0.46
C ARG A 33 14.81 7.07 0.56
N THR A 34 14.01 6.79 -0.47
CA THR A 34 12.60 7.16 -0.50
C THR A 34 11.85 6.47 0.63
N THR A 35 12.03 5.16 0.77
CA THR A 35 11.42 4.38 1.86
C THR A 35 11.83 4.93 3.23
N LEU A 36 13.10 5.28 3.43
CA LEU A 36 13.57 5.84 4.70
C LEU A 36 12.89 7.16 5.04
N VAL A 37 12.82 8.10 4.09
CA VAL A 37 12.19 9.41 4.32
C VAL A 37 10.68 9.26 4.53
N VAL A 38 10.03 8.37 3.76
CA VAL A 38 8.62 8.02 3.94
C VAL A 38 8.37 7.48 5.34
N TYR A 39 9.15 6.49 5.80
CA TYR A 39 8.99 5.89 7.12
C TYR A 39 9.22 6.89 8.25
N LEU A 40 10.21 7.78 8.12
CA LEU A 40 10.45 8.86 9.10
C LEU A 40 9.23 9.81 9.19
N ALA A 41 8.74 10.27 8.05
CA ALA A 41 7.59 11.18 8.00
C ALA A 41 6.28 10.49 8.45
N ALA A 42 6.07 9.24 8.07
CA ALA A 42 4.93 8.42 8.50
C ALA A 42 4.95 8.18 10.00
N THR A 43 6.12 7.81 10.56
CA THR A 43 6.29 7.63 12.01
C THR A 43 5.94 8.91 12.75
N ALA A 44 6.42 10.07 12.28
CA ALA A 44 6.12 11.35 12.89
C ALA A 44 4.61 11.68 12.80
N ALA A 45 3.96 11.40 11.67
CA ALA A 45 2.53 11.61 11.49
C ALA A 45 1.68 10.72 12.41
N VAL A 46 2.02 9.43 12.54
CA VAL A 46 1.31 8.53 13.46
C VAL A 46 1.60 8.89 14.91
N ALA A 47 2.83 9.25 15.26
CA ALA A 47 3.16 9.73 16.61
C ALA A 47 2.35 10.99 16.98
N LEU A 48 2.13 11.91 16.03
CA LEU A 48 1.27 13.07 16.22
C LEU A 48 -0.20 12.66 16.42
N SER A 49 -0.68 11.63 15.71
CA SER A 49 -2.06 11.13 15.87
C SER A 49 -2.38 10.67 17.29
N LEU A 50 -1.39 10.17 18.04
CA LEU A 50 -1.55 9.70 19.42
C LEU A 50 -1.92 10.83 20.39
N LEU A 51 -1.69 12.10 20.03
CA LEU A 51 -2.16 13.24 20.83
C LEU A 51 -3.68 13.40 20.77
N PHE A 52 -4.32 12.85 19.74
CA PHE A 52 -5.75 13.01 19.46
C PHE A 52 -6.54 11.70 19.64
N VAL A 53 -5.85 10.55 19.56
CA VAL A 53 -6.45 9.22 19.64
C VAL A 53 -5.88 8.47 20.83
N ALA A 54 -6.72 8.18 21.83
CA ALA A 54 -6.34 7.32 22.93
C ALA A 54 -6.15 5.88 22.44
N GLY A 55 -5.04 5.24 22.83
CA GLY A 55 -4.75 3.84 22.54
C GLY A 55 -4.01 3.19 23.70
N ARG A 56 -4.42 1.99 24.09
CA ARG A 56 -3.76 1.23 25.15
C ARG A 56 -2.61 0.42 24.58
N TRP A 57 -1.47 0.51 25.26
CA TRP A 57 -0.33 -0.34 24.98
C TRP A 57 -0.57 -1.73 25.57
N SER A 58 -0.46 -2.76 24.74
CA SER A 58 -0.60 -4.15 25.15
C SER A 58 0.48 -5.02 24.49
N PRO A 59 0.96 -6.10 25.16
CA PRO A 59 1.92 -7.01 24.55
C PRO A 59 1.42 -7.61 23.23
N THR A 60 0.12 -7.93 23.15
CA THR A 60 -0.51 -8.45 21.94
C THR A 60 -0.52 -7.43 20.80
N GLY A 61 -0.87 -6.16 21.10
CA GLY A 61 -0.82 -5.08 20.11
C GLY A 61 0.60 -4.80 19.62
N MET A 62 1.59 -4.87 20.52
CA MET A 62 3.01 -4.73 20.16
C MET A 62 3.51 -5.89 19.30
N LEU A 63 3.11 -7.14 19.61
CA LEU A 63 3.48 -8.31 18.83
C LEU A 63 2.95 -8.21 17.40
N TRP A 64 1.65 -7.99 17.25
CA TRP A 64 1.02 -7.93 15.94
C TRP A 64 1.41 -6.68 15.16
N GLY A 65 1.55 -5.53 15.81
CA GLY A 65 2.13 -4.33 15.20
C GLY A 65 3.59 -4.55 14.75
N GLY A 66 4.36 -5.34 15.49
CA GLY A 66 5.73 -5.70 15.09
C GLY A 66 5.77 -6.65 13.90
N ILE A 67 4.89 -7.66 13.86
CA ILE A 67 4.72 -8.55 12.71
C ILE A 67 4.30 -7.75 11.47
N ALA A 68 3.34 -6.84 11.63
CA ALA A 68 2.95 -5.89 10.58
C ALA A 68 4.17 -5.09 10.10
N GLY A 69 5.02 -4.59 11.02
CA GLY A 69 6.23 -3.83 10.68
C GLY A 69 7.25 -4.60 9.84
N VAL A 70 7.48 -5.87 10.18
CA VAL A 70 8.38 -6.76 9.43
C VAL A 70 7.85 -7.00 8.01
N LEU A 71 6.56 -7.26 7.88
CA LEU A 71 5.92 -7.51 6.59
C LEU A 71 5.86 -6.22 5.74
N ALA A 72 5.42 -5.12 6.35
CA ALA A 72 5.25 -3.82 5.71
C ALA A 72 6.56 -3.28 5.17
N ILE A 73 7.68 -3.35 5.91
CA ILE A 73 8.94 -2.79 5.39
C ILE A 73 9.46 -3.53 4.17
N GLY A 74 9.33 -4.87 4.15
CA GLY A 74 9.64 -5.66 2.97
C GLY A 74 8.70 -5.33 1.80
N GLY A 75 7.41 -5.18 2.11
CA GLY A 75 6.38 -4.73 1.18
C GLY A 75 6.71 -3.38 0.55
N PHE A 76 6.90 -2.32 1.34
CA PHE A 76 7.15 -0.97 0.81
C PHE A 76 8.47 -0.84 0.04
N LEU A 77 9.53 -1.57 0.43
CA LEU A 77 10.75 -1.64 -0.39
C LEU A 77 10.46 -2.26 -1.77
N GLY A 78 9.70 -3.35 -1.81
CA GLY A 78 9.25 -3.97 -3.06
C GLY A 78 8.29 -3.07 -3.85
N PHE A 79 7.37 -2.38 -3.17
CA PHE A 79 6.41 -1.46 -3.76
C PHE A 79 7.11 -0.33 -4.51
N TYR A 80 8.01 0.38 -3.83
CA TYR A 80 8.75 1.49 -4.45
C TYR A 80 9.72 1.00 -5.53
N ALA A 81 10.30 -0.20 -5.39
CA ALA A 81 11.09 -0.81 -6.45
C ALA A 81 10.24 -1.12 -7.69
N ALA A 82 9.05 -1.68 -7.52
CA ALA A 82 8.15 -1.96 -8.64
C ALA A 82 7.66 -0.66 -9.31
N MET A 83 7.31 0.36 -8.52
CA MET A 83 6.89 1.67 -9.02
C MET A 83 8.00 2.42 -9.75
N ALA A 84 9.26 2.22 -9.36
CA ALA A 84 10.41 2.75 -10.08
C ALA A 84 10.73 1.98 -11.38
N ALA A 85 10.27 0.73 -11.48
CA ALA A 85 10.58 -0.19 -12.58
C ALA A 85 9.47 -0.33 -13.64
N GLY A 86 8.32 0.34 -13.48
CA GLY A 86 7.19 0.21 -14.38
C GLY A 86 6.17 1.34 -14.25
N PRO A 87 5.21 1.45 -15.17
CA PRO A 87 4.20 2.50 -15.15
C PRO A 87 3.32 2.36 -13.90
N MET A 88 3.17 3.47 -13.17
CA MET A 88 2.41 3.50 -11.91
C MET A 88 0.95 3.06 -12.12
N SER A 89 0.37 3.36 -13.29
CA SER A 89 -0.99 2.96 -13.66
C SER A 89 -1.20 1.45 -13.77
N LEU A 90 -0.14 0.64 -13.82
CA LEU A 90 -0.23 -0.83 -13.85
C LEU A 90 0.26 -1.47 -12.55
N VAL A 91 1.38 -0.97 -12.00
CA VAL A 91 2.03 -1.54 -10.82
C VAL A 91 1.14 -1.42 -9.58
N SER A 92 0.59 -0.22 -9.33
CA SER A 92 -0.22 0.05 -8.15
C SER A 92 -1.50 -0.81 -8.09
N PRO A 93 -2.32 -0.92 -9.17
CA PRO A 93 -3.46 -1.83 -9.19
C PRO A 93 -3.10 -3.31 -8.97
N LEU A 94 -2.00 -3.78 -9.59
CA LEU A 94 -1.58 -5.16 -9.44
C LEU A 94 -1.25 -5.51 -7.98
N ILE A 95 -0.52 -4.61 -7.31
CA ILE A 95 -0.18 -4.80 -5.90
C ILE A 95 -1.43 -4.74 -5.02
N SER A 96 -2.33 -3.76 -5.23
CA SER A 96 -3.49 -3.57 -4.35
C SER A 96 -4.45 -4.76 -4.34
N VAL A 97 -4.62 -5.46 -5.47
CA VAL A 97 -5.43 -6.68 -5.48
C VAL A 97 -4.76 -7.81 -4.76
N LEU A 98 -3.47 -8.02 -4.95
CA LEU A 98 -2.74 -9.08 -4.26
C LEU A 98 -2.73 -8.82 -2.74
N GLU A 99 -2.58 -7.56 -2.36
CA GLU A 99 -2.73 -7.05 -1.00
C GLU A 99 -4.13 -7.29 -0.43
N SER A 100 -5.19 -7.07 -1.21
CA SER A 100 -6.57 -7.28 -0.75
C SER A 100 -6.99 -8.75 -0.69
N VAL A 101 -6.44 -9.59 -1.57
CA VAL A 101 -6.78 -11.02 -1.64
C VAL A 101 -6.32 -11.77 -0.39
N VAL A 102 -5.17 -11.39 0.19
CA VAL A 102 -4.62 -12.07 1.38
C VAL A 102 -5.56 -11.96 2.60
N PRO A 103 -5.98 -10.76 3.05
CA PRO A 103 -6.95 -10.61 4.14
C PRO A 103 -8.28 -11.30 3.86
N VAL A 104 -8.78 -11.24 2.63
CA VAL A 104 -10.02 -11.94 2.24
C VAL A 104 -9.87 -13.44 2.41
N ALA A 105 -8.79 -14.03 1.88
CA ALA A 105 -8.53 -15.46 2.01
C ALA A 105 -8.39 -15.90 3.47
N VAL A 106 -7.71 -15.09 4.28
CA VAL A 106 -7.58 -15.31 5.73
C VAL A 106 -8.95 -15.25 6.42
N ALA A 107 -9.74 -14.22 6.17
CA ALA A 107 -11.06 -14.07 6.77
C ALA A 107 -11.98 -15.28 6.49
N ILE A 108 -11.97 -15.78 5.24
CA ILE A 108 -12.71 -16.99 4.85
C ILE A 108 -12.18 -18.22 5.61
N ALA A 109 -10.87 -18.37 5.72
CA ALA A 109 -10.25 -19.49 6.45
C ALA A 109 -10.60 -19.48 7.95
N PHE A 110 -10.79 -18.30 8.54
CA PHE A 110 -11.24 -18.13 9.92
C PHE A 110 -12.78 -18.17 10.09
N GLY A 111 -13.51 -18.51 9.03
CA GLY A 111 -14.94 -18.79 9.08
C GLY A 111 -15.86 -17.59 8.82
N GLU A 112 -15.33 -16.46 8.32
CA GLU A 112 -16.14 -15.32 7.94
C GLU A 112 -17.05 -15.70 6.75
N ARG A 113 -18.37 -15.56 6.94
CA ARG A 113 -19.37 -15.93 5.92
C ARG A 113 -19.67 -14.72 5.06
N LEU A 114 -19.05 -14.67 3.88
CA LEU A 114 -19.34 -13.64 2.89
C LEU A 114 -20.66 -13.95 2.15
N PRO A 115 -21.55 -12.96 1.95
CA PRO A 115 -22.72 -13.14 1.10
C PRO A 115 -22.30 -13.42 -0.34
N VAL A 116 -23.14 -14.13 -1.11
CA VAL A 116 -22.85 -14.47 -2.53
C VAL A 116 -22.46 -13.23 -3.34
N LEU A 117 -23.08 -12.08 -3.05
CA LEU A 117 -22.79 -10.84 -3.75
C LEU A 117 -21.38 -10.28 -3.43
N ALA A 118 -20.85 -10.51 -2.22
CA ALA A 118 -19.47 -10.19 -1.88
C ALA A 118 -18.49 -11.05 -2.68
N TRP A 119 -18.78 -12.35 -2.88
CA TRP A 119 -17.98 -13.23 -3.73
C TRP A 119 -17.95 -12.78 -5.20
N ILE A 120 -19.10 -12.39 -5.74
CA ILE A 120 -19.20 -11.84 -7.10
C ILE A 120 -18.33 -10.58 -7.21
N ALA A 121 -18.46 -9.67 -6.26
CA ALA A 121 -17.68 -8.44 -6.24
C ALA A 121 -16.17 -8.68 -6.10
N ILE A 122 -15.73 -9.62 -5.24
CA ILE A 122 -14.31 -10.03 -5.17
C ILE A 122 -13.84 -10.55 -6.53
N GLY A 123 -14.60 -11.43 -7.17
CA GLY A 123 -14.29 -11.95 -8.50
C GLY A 123 -14.17 -10.85 -9.55
N VAL A 124 -15.10 -9.89 -9.53
CA VAL A 124 -15.08 -8.72 -10.43
C VAL A 124 -13.85 -7.83 -10.17
N ALA A 125 -13.47 -7.57 -8.91
CA ALA A 125 -12.30 -6.78 -8.56
C ALA A 125 -10.99 -7.45 -9.04
N VAL A 126 -10.88 -8.77 -8.88
CA VAL A 126 -9.74 -9.56 -9.38
C VAL A 126 -9.66 -9.51 -10.90
N VAL A 127 -10.77 -9.80 -11.61
CA VAL A 127 -10.83 -9.76 -13.08
C VAL A 127 -10.49 -8.36 -13.60
N SER A 128 -11.04 -7.32 -12.97
CA SER A 128 -10.77 -5.93 -13.32
C SER A 128 -9.27 -5.63 -13.27
N THR A 129 -8.57 -6.13 -12.26
CA THR A 129 -7.13 -5.88 -12.10
C THR A 129 -6.28 -6.66 -13.08
N VAL A 130 -6.69 -7.88 -13.42
CA VAL A 130 -6.09 -8.63 -14.54
C VAL A 130 -6.26 -7.86 -15.84
N VAL A 131 -7.47 -7.35 -16.13
CA VAL A 131 -7.77 -6.56 -17.34
C VAL A 131 -6.94 -5.27 -17.39
N ILE A 132 -6.80 -4.56 -16.27
CA ILE A 132 -5.93 -3.37 -16.15
C ILE A 132 -4.48 -3.74 -16.44
N SER A 133 -4.00 -4.85 -15.88
CA SER A 133 -2.60 -5.29 -16.00
C SER A 133 -2.26 -5.80 -17.41
N MET A 134 -3.23 -6.36 -18.14
CA MET A 134 -3.02 -6.94 -19.48
C MET A 134 -2.97 -5.90 -20.60
N HIS A 135 -3.58 -4.73 -20.41
CA HIS A 135 -3.52 -3.66 -21.40
C HIS A 135 -2.51 -2.62 -20.96
N GLY A 136 -1.30 -2.69 -21.52
CA GLY A 136 -0.31 -1.62 -21.40
C GLY A 136 -0.83 -0.30 -21.99
N SER A 137 -0.27 0.82 -21.56
CA SER A 137 -0.47 2.11 -22.22
C SER A 137 -0.15 1.99 -23.72
N GLU A 138 -0.70 2.89 -24.56
CA GLU A 138 -0.50 2.89 -26.03
C GLU A 138 0.98 2.89 -26.45
N ASN A 139 1.91 3.24 -25.54
CA ASN A 139 3.33 2.97 -25.67
C ASN A 139 3.66 1.61 -25.04
N HIS A 140 4.16 0.66 -25.85
CA HIS A 140 4.56 -0.73 -25.55
C HIS A 140 5.49 -0.97 -24.33
N VAL A 141 5.22 -0.43 -23.15
CA VAL A 141 5.98 -0.67 -21.92
C VAL A 141 5.45 -1.96 -21.31
N ARG A 142 6.13 -3.07 -21.61
CA ARG A 142 5.85 -4.37 -20.99
C ARG A 142 6.47 -4.40 -19.60
N ILE A 143 5.69 -4.80 -18.59
CA ILE A 143 6.22 -5.07 -17.26
C ILE A 143 7.14 -6.28 -17.32
N SER A 144 8.36 -6.16 -16.79
CA SER A 144 9.30 -7.28 -16.75
C SER A 144 8.77 -8.40 -15.82
N ALA A 145 9.10 -9.66 -16.12
CA ALA A 145 8.74 -10.79 -15.24
C ALA A 145 9.27 -10.60 -13.81
N ARG A 146 10.44 -9.97 -13.68
CA ARG A 146 11.02 -9.59 -12.38
C ARG A 146 10.13 -8.61 -11.62
N THR A 147 9.63 -7.56 -12.28
CA THR A 147 8.73 -6.58 -11.68
C THR A 147 7.42 -7.25 -11.24
N VAL A 148 6.87 -8.19 -12.03
CA VAL A 148 5.68 -8.97 -11.64
C VAL A 148 5.94 -9.78 -10.36
N VAL A 149 7.08 -10.47 -10.26
CA VAL A 149 7.46 -11.21 -9.03
C VAL A 149 7.56 -10.26 -7.84
N ILE A 150 8.17 -9.09 -8.00
CA ILE A 150 8.25 -8.07 -6.95
C ILE A 150 6.84 -7.63 -6.54
N CYS A 151 5.93 -7.36 -7.49
CA CYS A 151 4.54 -7.01 -7.18
C CYS A 151 3.82 -8.09 -6.38
N VAL A 152 4.02 -9.37 -6.73
CA VAL A 152 3.42 -10.49 -6.00
C VAL A 152 3.92 -10.58 -4.58
N LEU A 153 5.25 -10.55 -4.38
CA LEU A 153 5.84 -10.59 -3.05
C LEU A 153 5.41 -9.38 -2.21
N THR A 154 5.33 -8.21 -2.84
CA THR A 154 4.89 -6.97 -2.20
C THR A 154 3.44 -7.05 -1.76
N GLY A 155 2.53 -7.43 -2.66
CA GLY A 155 1.11 -7.55 -2.33
C GLY A 155 0.87 -8.58 -1.24
N VAL A 156 1.55 -9.72 -1.26
CA VAL A 156 1.44 -10.72 -0.20
C VAL A 156 1.94 -10.18 1.14
N ALA A 157 3.06 -9.46 1.16
CA ALA A 157 3.62 -8.87 2.37
C ALA A 157 2.70 -7.79 2.96
N LEU A 158 2.22 -6.84 2.14
CA LEU A 158 1.31 -5.78 2.58
C LEU A 158 -0.06 -6.33 3.00
N GLY A 159 -0.59 -7.32 2.28
CA GLY A 159 -1.82 -8.00 2.68
C GLY A 159 -1.66 -8.73 4.01
N GLY A 160 -0.49 -9.32 4.25
CA GLY A 160 -0.13 -9.91 5.54
C GLY A 160 -0.01 -8.89 6.67
N SER A 161 0.46 -7.67 6.41
CA SER A 161 0.49 -6.62 7.44
C SER A 161 -0.93 -6.14 7.79
N ILE A 162 -1.84 -6.07 6.82
CA ILE A 162 -3.27 -5.79 7.07
C ILE A 162 -3.90 -6.88 7.97
N VAL A 163 -3.61 -8.16 7.69
CA VAL A 163 -4.04 -9.28 8.57
C VAL A 163 -3.48 -9.12 9.98
N ALA A 164 -2.21 -8.76 10.11
CA ALA A 164 -1.61 -8.53 11.41
C ALA A 164 -2.30 -7.37 12.16
N PHE A 165 -2.74 -6.30 11.50
CA PHE A 165 -3.51 -5.24 12.13
C PHE A 165 -4.86 -5.71 12.67
N ASP A 166 -5.58 -6.55 11.94
CA ASP A 166 -6.87 -7.10 12.39
C ASP A 166 -6.75 -7.89 13.69
N LEU A 167 -5.60 -8.52 13.91
CA LEU A 167 -5.31 -9.31 15.11
C LEU A 167 -4.89 -8.44 16.32
N THR A 168 -4.79 -7.12 16.15
CA THR A 168 -4.49 -6.20 17.26
C THR A 168 -5.72 -5.97 18.15
N PRO A 169 -5.55 -5.79 19.47
CA PRO A 169 -6.69 -5.54 20.35
C PRO A 169 -7.44 -4.26 19.99
N ALA A 170 -8.78 -4.29 20.02
CA ALA A 170 -9.64 -3.18 19.60
C ALA A 170 -9.47 -1.87 20.41
N ASP A 171 -8.87 -1.94 21.59
CA ASP A 171 -8.57 -0.78 22.45
C ASP A 171 -7.18 -0.17 22.20
N SER A 172 -6.44 -0.66 21.20
CA SER A 172 -5.06 -0.23 20.92
C SER A 172 -4.94 1.15 20.26
N GLY A 173 -6.04 1.77 19.82
CA GLY A 173 -6.02 3.02 19.07
C GLY A 173 -5.09 2.96 17.84
N THR A 174 -4.26 3.98 17.64
CA THR A 174 -3.24 3.99 16.56
C THR A 174 -1.88 3.45 16.99
N THR A 175 -1.76 2.92 18.22
CA THR A 175 -0.48 2.40 18.73
C THR A 175 0.11 1.25 17.90
N PRO A 176 -0.66 0.30 17.33
CA PRO A 176 -0.08 -0.75 16.49
C PRO A 176 0.53 -0.20 15.21
N ALA A 177 -0.08 0.85 14.62
CA ALA A 177 0.46 1.54 13.44
C ALA A 177 1.80 2.23 13.75
N LEU A 178 1.95 2.79 14.96
CA LEU A 178 3.23 3.33 15.40
C LEU A 178 4.28 2.22 15.54
N VAL A 179 3.90 1.08 16.15
CA VAL A 179 4.80 -0.07 16.31
C VAL A 179 5.24 -0.61 14.95
N GLU A 180 4.32 -0.73 13.98
CA GLU A 180 4.63 -1.13 12.61
C GLU A 180 5.73 -0.24 12.02
N LEU A 181 5.51 1.08 12.05
CA LEU A 181 6.42 2.04 11.44
C LEU A 181 7.77 2.09 12.16
N LEU A 182 7.79 2.00 13.50
CA LEU A 182 9.02 1.95 14.28
C LEU A 182 9.82 0.68 14.00
N VAL A 183 9.18 -0.49 13.98
CA VAL A 183 9.84 -1.76 13.69
C VAL A 183 10.38 -1.75 12.26
N GLY A 184 9.58 -1.31 11.28
CA GLY A 184 10.02 -1.17 9.90
C GLY A 184 11.19 -0.18 9.75
N LEU A 185 11.14 0.96 10.43
CA LEU A 185 12.23 1.95 10.43
C LEU A 185 13.52 1.38 11.03
N VAL A 186 13.43 0.68 12.17
CA VAL A 186 14.59 0.04 12.80
C VAL A 186 15.19 -1.02 11.89
N LEU A 187 14.36 -1.87 11.27
CA LEU A 187 14.82 -2.90 10.34
C LEU A 187 15.47 -2.29 9.10
N LEU A 188 14.88 -1.23 8.55
CA LEU A 188 15.45 -0.50 7.41
C LEU A 188 16.81 0.11 7.75
N LEU A 189 16.92 0.77 8.91
CA LEU A 189 18.18 1.33 9.39
C LEU A 189 19.24 0.25 9.63
N ALA A 190 18.84 -0.91 10.17
CA ALA A 190 19.72 -2.06 10.35
C ALA A 190 20.23 -2.60 9.01
N VAL A 191 19.33 -2.78 8.03
CA VAL A 191 19.69 -3.24 6.67
C VAL A 191 20.63 -2.24 5.98
N VAL A 192 20.36 -0.93 6.09
CA VAL A 192 21.23 0.13 5.57
C VAL A 192 22.59 0.13 6.28
N GLY A 193 22.61 -0.06 7.60
CA GLY A 193 23.84 -0.18 8.39
C GLY A 193 24.69 -1.37 7.94
N ILE A 194 24.07 -2.54 7.78
CA ILE A 194 24.72 -3.75 7.29
C ILE A 194 25.24 -3.55 5.86
N ALA A 195 24.51 -2.85 4.99
CA ALA A 195 24.95 -2.54 3.63
C ALA A 195 26.23 -1.69 3.58
N ARG A 196 26.57 -0.94 4.64
CA ARG A 196 27.84 -0.19 4.71
C ARG A 196 29.06 -1.10 4.90
N VAL A 197 28.87 -2.27 5.51
CA VAL A 197 29.95 -3.22 5.82
C VAL A 197 29.91 -4.48 4.97
N SER A 198 28.75 -4.81 4.38
CA SER A 198 28.55 -6.01 3.54
C SER A 198 28.30 -5.63 2.09
N GLY A 199 29.26 -5.94 1.22
CA GLY A 199 29.12 -5.76 -0.23
C GLY A 199 28.02 -6.63 -0.86
N ALA A 200 27.64 -7.74 -0.22
CA ALA A 200 26.52 -8.57 -0.67
C ALA A 200 25.18 -7.84 -0.46
N VAL A 201 24.91 -7.34 0.75
CA VAL A 201 23.68 -6.59 1.06
C VAL A 201 23.59 -5.32 0.24
N ARG A 202 24.71 -4.61 0.06
CA ARG A 202 24.78 -3.42 -0.80
C ARG A 202 24.36 -3.73 -2.23
N ARG A 203 24.81 -4.85 -2.81
CA ARG A 203 24.42 -5.28 -4.17
C ARG A 203 22.94 -5.63 -4.24
N THR A 204 22.38 -6.30 -3.23
CA THR A 204 20.95 -6.62 -3.18
C THR A 204 20.09 -5.35 -3.13
N LEU A 205 20.45 -4.37 -2.30
CA LEU A 205 19.72 -3.10 -2.23
C LEU A 205 19.86 -2.30 -3.53
N ALA A 206 21.07 -2.22 -4.09
CA ALA A 206 21.30 -1.55 -5.37
C ALA A 206 20.53 -2.22 -6.52
N ALA A 207 20.24 -3.52 -6.43
CA ALA A 207 19.43 -4.21 -7.43
C ALA A 207 17.95 -3.80 -7.39
N LEU A 208 17.46 -3.21 -6.28
CA LEU A 208 16.10 -2.66 -6.20
C LEU A 208 15.97 -1.36 -7.00
N ASP A 209 17.05 -0.60 -7.10
CA ASP A 209 17.13 0.56 -7.97
C ASP A 209 17.33 0.06 -9.41
N THR A 210 16.32 0.21 -10.27
CA THR A 210 16.45 -0.12 -11.71
C THR A 210 17.26 0.94 -12.45
N GLU A 211 18.09 0.51 -13.41
CA GLU A 211 18.87 1.40 -14.31
C GLU A 211 17.94 2.31 -15.13
N GLU A 212 16.72 1.87 -15.42
CA GLU A 212 15.64 2.65 -16.05
C GLU A 212 14.90 3.57 -15.05
N SER A 213 15.57 4.08 -14.03
CA SER A 213 15.02 5.09 -13.13
C SER A 213 14.71 6.36 -13.92
N HIS A 214 13.43 6.54 -14.28
CA HIS A 214 12.94 7.66 -15.07
C HIS A 214 13.05 8.94 -14.24
N SER A 215 14.17 9.65 -14.38
CA SER A 215 14.33 10.99 -13.80
C SER A 215 13.53 12.01 -14.61
N ASP A 216 12.21 12.02 -14.42
CA ASP A 216 11.28 12.92 -15.11
C ASP A 216 11.47 14.40 -14.71
N GLY A 217 12.62 15.01 -14.99
CA GLY A 217 12.88 16.45 -14.81
C GLY A 217 12.64 17.02 -13.40
N ILE A 218 12.37 16.18 -12.39
CA ILE A 218 12.01 16.62 -11.04
C ILE A 218 13.28 17.10 -10.35
N SER A 219 13.25 18.30 -9.75
CA SER A 219 14.36 18.78 -8.93
C SER A 219 14.50 17.93 -7.66
N GLY A 220 15.73 17.83 -7.11
CA GLY A 220 15.97 17.09 -5.87
C GLY A 220 15.15 17.60 -4.69
N HIS A 221 14.92 18.91 -4.63
CA HIS A 221 14.09 19.54 -3.61
C HIS A 221 12.60 19.15 -3.75
N SER A 222 12.06 19.18 -4.97
CA SER A 222 10.67 18.77 -5.23
C SER A 222 10.47 17.29 -4.89
N ALA A 223 11.39 16.41 -5.32
CA ALA A 223 11.32 14.99 -5.00
C ALA A 223 11.35 14.72 -3.49
N LEU A 224 12.16 15.47 -2.72
CA LEU A 224 12.18 15.38 -1.27
C LEU A 224 10.83 15.75 -0.64
N TRP A 225 10.24 16.89 -1.02
CA TRP A 225 8.94 17.31 -0.48
C TRP A 225 7.81 16.37 -0.87
N MET A 226 7.84 15.81 -2.08
CA MET A 226 6.92 14.75 -2.48
C MET A 226 7.09 13.51 -1.60
N THR A 227 8.32 13.11 -1.30
CA THR A 227 8.60 11.95 -0.42
C THR A 227 8.11 12.20 1.01
N VAL A 228 8.35 13.41 1.56
CA VAL A 228 7.88 13.80 2.89
C VAL A 228 6.35 13.86 2.94
N GLY A 229 5.71 14.50 1.96
CA GLY A 229 4.26 14.56 1.85
C GLY A 229 3.65 13.16 1.70
N GLY A 230 4.25 12.30 0.88
CA GLY A 230 3.86 10.90 0.75
C GLY A 230 3.97 10.15 2.08
N GLY A 231 5.07 10.31 2.81
CA GLY A 231 5.21 9.72 4.14
C GLY A 231 4.17 10.21 5.17
N ILE A 232 3.85 11.50 5.19
CA ILE A 232 2.79 12.03 6.07
C ILE A 232 1.44 11.37 5.73
N LEU A 233 1.12 11.29 4.44
CA LEU A 233 -0.10 10.64 3.95
C LEU A 233 -0.13 9.14 4.25
N LEU A 234 1.01 8.44 4.14
CA LEU A 234 1.15 7.05 4.56
C LEU A 234 0.86 6.88 6.05
N GLY A 235 1.43 7.73 6.90
CA GLY A 235 1.18 7.69 8.34
C GLY A 235 -0.30 7.95 8.65
N ALA A 236 -0.92 8.93 7.99
CA ALA A 236 -2.35 9.17 8.10
C ALA A 236 -3.17 7.95 7.64
N ALA A 237 -2.80 7.32 6.53
CA ALA A 237 -3.46 6.13 6.01
C ALA A 237 -3.39 4.96 7.01
N ASN A 238 -2.20 4.64 7.53
CA ASN A 238 -2.01 3.60 8.55
C ASN A 238 -2.82 3.88 9.83
N ALA A 239 -2.88 5.14 10.28
CA ALA A 239 -3.68 5.53 11.43
C ALA A 239 -5.19 5.31 11.19
N MET A 240 -5.71 5.72 10.02
CA MET A 240 -7.11 5.51 9.65
C MET A 240 -7.43 4.04 9.44
N LEU A 241 -6.50 3.26 8.87
CA LEU A 241 -6.62 1.81 8.69
C LEU A 241 -6.75 1.09 10.03
N ALA A 242 -5.85 1.37 10.98
CA ALA A 242 -5.90 0.79 12.32
C ALA A 242 -7.25 1.08 13.00
N LEU A 243 -7.73 2.32 12.92
CA LEU A 243 -9.04 2.69 13.44
C LEU A 243 -10.20 2.03 12.69
N ALA A 244 -10.11 1.84 11.38
CA ALA A 244 -11.14 1.18 10.59
C ALA A 244 -11.26 -0.31 10.98
N MET A 245 -10.14 -0.99 11.23
CA MET A 245 -10.10 -2.41 11.62
C MET A 245 -10.76 -2.68 12.97
N HIS A 246 -10.76 -1.72 13.90
CA HIS A 246 -11.41 -1.93 15.21
C HIS A 246 -12.93 -2.09 15.13
N TRP A 247 -13.56 -1.58 14.06
CA TRP A 247 -15.03 -1.53 13.93
C TRP A 247 -15.54 -2.10 12.60
N GLY A 248 -14.65 -2.66 11.79
CA GLY A 248 -14.92 -3.18 10.45
C GLY A 248 -14.44 -4.60 10.33
N ALA A 249 -15.13 -5.38 9.51
CA ALA A 249 -14.69 -6.73 9.17
C ALA A 249 -13.45 -6.67 8.26
N LEU A 250 -12.50 -7.58 8.48
CA LEU A 250 -11.22 -7.66 7.79
C LEU A 250 -11.39 -7.66 6.27
N ALA A 251 -12.29 -8.50 5.74
CA ALA A 251 -12.53 -8.59 4.31
C ALA A 251 -13.10 -7.28 3.72
N VAL A 252 -13.87 -6.54 4.50
CA VAL A 252 -14.53 -5.31 4.05
C VAL A 252 -13.56 -4.15 4.02
N VAL A 253 -12.86 -3.93 5.13
CA VAL A 253 -11.89 -2.85 5.28
C VAL A 253 -10.74 -3.04 4.29
N SER A 254 -10.23 -4.26 4.14
CA SER A 254 -9.14 -4.55 3.20
C SER A 254 -9.52 -4.27 1.75
N VAL A 255 -10.73 -4.66 1.30
CA VAL A 255 -11.16 -4.39 -0.07
C VAL A 255 -11.43 -2.90 -0.31
N ILE A 256 -12.01 -2.19 0.67
CA ILE A 256 -12.16 -0.73 0.58
C ILE A 256 -10.80 -0.05 0.47
N VAL A 257 -9.84 -0.44 1.31
CA VAL A 257 -8.48 0.12 1.27
C VAL A 257 -7.81 -0.18 -0.07
N GLY A 258 -7.99 -1.38 -0.60
CA GLY A 258 -7.51 -1.81 -1.93
C GLY A 258 -7.95 -0.95 -3.12
N VAL A 259 -8.88 0.00 -2.92
CA VAL A 259 -9.24 1.01 -3.94
C VAL A 259 -8.19 2.11 -4.09
N TYR A 260 -7.17 2.18 -3.23
CA TYR A 260 -6.17 3.24 -3.26
C TYR A 260 -5.54 3.55 -4.64
N PRO A 261 -5.32 2.58 -5.56
CA PRO A 261 -4.72 2.86 -6.86
C PRO A 261 -5.53 3.84 -7.70
N LEU A 262 -6.81 4.05 -7.41
CA LEU A 262 -7.64 5.00 -8.14
C LEU A 262 -7.14 6.42 -7.99
N ALA A 263 -6.79 6.83 -6.77
CA ALA A 263 -6.20 8.14 -6.54
C ALA A 263 -4.85 8.23 -7.26
N THR A 264 -4.03 7.18 -7.18
CA THR A 264 -2.73 7.08 -7.89
C THR A 264 -2.89 7.24 -9.40
N ILE A 265 -3.84 6.53 -9.99
CA ILE A 265 -4.15 6.55 -11.43
C ILE A 265 -4.66 7.91 -11.88
N VAL A 266 -5.61 8.50 -11.13
CA VAL A 266 -6.16 9.81 -11.47
C VAL A 266 -5.05 10.86 -11.44
N LEU A 267 -4.18 10.83 -10.43
CA LEU A 267 -3.01 11.72 -10.34
C LEU A 267 -2.02 11.47 -11.47
N ALA A 268 -1.70 10.22 -11.78
CA ALA A 268 -0.84 9.87 -12.90
C ALA A 268 -1.39 10.41 -14.23
N ARG A 269 -2.69 10.27 -14.46
CA ARG A 269 -3.35 10.79 -15.66
C ARG A 269 -3.33 12.33 -15.72
N VAL A 270 -3.60 13.00 -14.61
CA VAL A 270 -3.70 14.48 -14.57
C VAL A 270 -2.32 15.14 -14.58
N VAL A 271 -1.39 14.64 -13.78
CA VAL A 271 -0.08 15.26 -13.54
C VAL A 271 0.95 14.77 -14.56
N LEU A 272 0.99 13.47 -14.83
CA LEU A 272 1.97 12.85 -15.74
C LEU A 272 1.47 12.75 -17.17
N LYS A 273 0.18 13.00 -17.38
CA LYS A 273 -0.48 12.85 -18.69
C LYS A 273 -0.32 11.43 -19.25
N GLU A 274 -0.20 10.44 -18.36
CA GLU A 274 -0.21 9.04 -18.72
C GLU A 274 -1.54 8.72 -19.43
N ARG A 275 -1.45 8.29 -20.68
CA ARG A 275 -2.62 7.90 -21.46
C ARG A 275 -2.98 6.47 -21.10
N MET A 276 -4.20 6.31 -20.61
CA MET A 276 -4.79 5.01 -20.35
C MET A 276 -5.72 4.62 -21.49
N SER A 277 -5.65 3.37 -21.91
CA SER A 277 -6.60 2.82 -22.87
C SER A 277 -8.02 2.81 -22.29
N ALA A 278 -9.03 2.81 -23.17
CA ALA A 278 -10.43 2.69 -22.75
C ALA A 278 -10.68 1.42 -21.93
N VAL A 279 -9.92 0.35 -22.19
CA VAL A 279 -9.99 -0.91 -21.45
C VAL A 279 -9.48 -0.76 -20.02
N GLN A 280 -8.37 -0.04 -19.81
CA GLN A 280 -7.86 0.24 -18.46
C GLN A 280 -8.84 1.10 -17.67
N LEU A 281 -9.43 2.12 -18.30
CA LEU A 281 -10.45 2.96 -17.65
C LEU A 281 -11.70 2.15 -17.29
N GLY A 282 -12.13 1.25 -18.17
CA GLY A 282 -13.23 0.32 -17.93
C GLY A 282 -12.95 -0.64 -16.77
N GLY A 283 -11.75 -1.24 -16.73
CA GLY A 283 -11.33 -2.10 -15.62
C GLY A 283 -11.27 -1.34 -14.30
N VAL A 284 -10.77 -0.11 -14.30
CA VAL A 284 -10.76 0.77 -13.13
C VAL A 284 -12.18 1.06 -12.62
N ALA A 285 -13.09 1.42 -13.51
CA ALA A 285 -14.49 1.67 -13.16
C ALA A 285 -15.17 0.40 -12.61
N LEU A 286 -14.84 -0.76 -13.17
CA LEU A 286 -15.39 -2.04 -12.76
C LEU A 286 -14.87 -2.48 -11.37
N ALA A 287 -13.59 -2.28 -11.07
CA ALA A 287 -13.02 -2.50 -9.74
C ALA A 287 -13.70 -1.60 -8.69
N LEU A 288 -13.88 -0.32 -9.02
CA LEU A 288 -14.61 0.65 -8.19
C LEU A 288 -16.05 0.21 -7.88
N ALA A 289 -16.77 -0.22 -8.91
CA ALA A 289 -18.13 -0.70 -8.75
C ALA A 289 -18.20 -1.96 -7.88
N ALA A 290 -17.26 -2.89 -8.05
CA ALA A 290 -17.15 -4.07 -7.20
C ALA A 290 -16.92 -3.71 -5.74
N ILE A 291 -16.03 -2.75 -5.45
CA ILE A 291 -15.76 -2.34 -4.07
C ILE A 291 -16.98 -1.64 -3.46
N ALA A 292 -17.70 -0.81 -4.23
CA ALA A 292 -18.96 -0.21 -3.78
C ALA A 292 -20.02 -1.28 -3.42
N VAL A 293 -20.13 -2.33 -4.24
CA VAL A 293 -21.02 -3.47 -3.97
C VAL A 293 -20.57 -4.23 -2.71
N LEU A 294 -19.26 -4.46 -2.52
CA LEU A 294 -18.74 -5.07 -1.30
C LEU A 294 -19.10 -4.27 -0.05
N ALA A 295 -18.89 -2.95 -0.07
CA ALA A 295 -19.21 -2.08 1.05
C ALA A 295 -20.70 -2.12 1.45
N VAL A 296 -21.60 -2.21 0.48
CA VAL A 296 -23.05 -2.28 0.75
C VAL A 296 -23.47 -3.67 1.25
N THR A 297 -22.86 -4.74 0.73
CA THR A 297 -23.33 -6.11 0.96
C THR A 297 -22.77 -6.77 2.20
N THR A 298 -21.56 -6.38 2.57
CA THR A 298 -20.95 -6.76 3.84
C THR A 298 -21.27 -5.76 4.96
N GLY A 299 -21.91 -4.63 4.58
CA GLY A 299 -22.37 -3.52 5.41
C GLY A 299 -23.74 -3.69 6.08
N GLY A 300 -24.35 -4.88 5.98
CA GLY A 300 -25.73 -5.18 6.41
C GLY A 300 -25.80 -6.19 7.55
#